data_AF-A0A495VZG2-F1
#
_entry.id   AF-A0A495VZG2-F1
#
_cell.length_a   1.000
_cell.length_b   1.000
_cell.length_c   1.000
_cell.angle_alpha   90.00
_cell.angle_beta   90.00
_cell.angle_gamma   90.00
#
_symmetry.space_group_name_H-M   'P 1'
#
loop_
_entity.id
_entity.type
_entity.pdbx_description
1 polymer ?
#
loop_
_entity_poly.entity_id
_entity_poly.type
_entity_poly.pdbx_seq_one_letter_code
_entity_poly.pdbx_strand_id
1 'polypeptide(L)'
;MSRDDPDGPLGKLDDLDGRVLREVRWLWESLDPAPADLVDRIRFAVELEDSEVEVVRVIEHREVAGVRGDVHSRMITFAGGTVDFMVNVQARGDGTYRVDGWLSPPAPHEVEVRTPAGPLRTSANEDGRFALGRIPSGFVQFVIRPRGRTSAVSTPTMTL
;
A
#
# COMPACT_ATOMS: atom_id res chain seq x y z
N MET A 1 44.32 35.39 10.06
CA MET A 1 44.63 34.01 9.63
C MET A 1 43.65 33.11 10.37
N SER A 2 42.53 32.83 9.72
CA SER A 2 41.38 32.10 10.27
C SER A 2 41.78 30.65 10.50
N ARG A 3 41.75 30.19 11.74
CA ARG A 3 41.85 28.76 12.06
C ARG A 3 40.41 28.28 12.24
N ASP A 4 40.02 27.31 11.42
CA ASP A 4 38.80 26.51 11.59
C ASP A 4 38.56 26.27 13.08
N ASP A 5 37.38 26.66 13.54
CA ASP A 5 36.87 26.31 14.86
C ASP A 5 36.37 24.86 14.78
N PRO A 6 37.09 23.88 15.33
CA PRO A 6 36.64 22.48 15.33
C PRO A 6 35.47 22.24 16.29
N ASP A 7 35.10 23.24 17.11
CA ASP A 7 34.15 23.17 18.22
C ASP A 7 32.73 23.69 17.86
N GLY A 8 32.35 23.64 16.58
CA GLY A 8 30.93 23.65 16.21
C GLY A 8 30.21 22.43 16.80
N PRO A 9 28.91 22.48 17.13
CA PRO A 9 28.24 21.56 18.06
C PRO A 9 28.20 20.06 17.68
N LEU A 10 28.82 19.67 16.57
CA LEU A 10 29.02 18.29 16.12
C LEU A 10 30.38 18.21 15.40
N GLY A 11 31.49 18.05 16.13
CA GLY A 11 32.84 17.94 15.57
C GLY A 11 32.93 16.97 14.36
N LYS A 12 34.00 17.07 13.56
CA LYS A 12 34.17 16.25 12.34
C LYS A 12 34.05 14.75 12.68
N LEU A 13 33.25 14.02 11.90
CA LEU A 13 33.08 12.57 12.00
C LEU A 13 34.43 11.87 12.07
N ASP A 14 34.64 11.09 13.13
CA ASP A 14 35.87 10.35 13.35
C ASP A 14 35.72 8.86 13.00
N ASP A 15 36.79 8.09 13.19
CA ASP A 15 36.79 6.66 12.89
C ASP A 15 35.84 5.84 13.78
N LEU A 16 35.56 6.33 15.00
CA LEU A 16 34.60 5.70 15.90
C LEU A 16 33.18 5.91 15.39
N ASP A 17 32.84 7.12 14.95
CA ASP A 17 31.54 7.41 14.34
C ASP A 17 31.31 6.52 13.11
N GLY A 18 32.33 6.37 12.26
CA GLY A 18 32.28 5.48 11.11
C GLY A 18 32.05 4.01 11.48
N ARG A 19 32.61 3.53 12.60
CA ARG A 19 32.35 2.16 13.10
C ARG A 19 30.91 2.02 13.56
N VAL A 20 30.42 2.96 14.37
CA VAL A 20 29.04 2.94 14.89
C VAL A 20 28.02 2.95 13.75
N LEU A 21 28.20 3.81 12.75
CA LEU A 21 27.29 3.87 11.60
C LEU A 21 27.27 2.58 10.77
N ARG A 22 28.39 1.84 10.69
CA ARG A 22 28.44 0.52 10.03
C ARG A 22 27.69 -0.54 10.83
N GLU A 23 27.87 -0.57 12.14
CA GLU A 23 27.15 -1.50 13.03
C GLU A 23 25.63 -1.25 12.99
N VAL A 24 25.21 0.02 13.06
CA VAL A 24 23.80 0.41 12.94
C VAL A 24 23.23 -0.01 11.59
N ARG A 25 23.98 0.18 10.49
CA ARG A 25 23.55 -0.26 9.17
C ARG A 25 23.38 -1.78 9.11
N TRP A 26 24.37 -2.53 9.55
CA TRP A 26 24.33 -3.99 9.56
C TRP A 26 23.15 -4.52 10.37
N LEU A 27 22.88 -3.91 11.53
CA LEU A 27 21.72 -4.22 12.36
C LEU A 27 20.41 -4.02 11.60
N TRP A 28 20.24 -2.87 10.95
CA TRP A 28 19.04 -2.57 10.16
C TRP A 28 18.87 -3.49 8.95
N GLU A 29 19.95 -3.75 8.20
CA GLU A 29 19.93 -4.68 7.07
C GLU A 29 19.55 -6.11 7.48
N SER A 30 19.87 -6.48 8.73
CA SER A 30 19.55 -7.80 9.28
C SER A 30 18.14 -7.90 9.88
N LEU A 31 17.66 -6.84 10.55
CA LEU A 31 16.37 -6.84 11.25
C LEU A 31 15.19 -6.41 10.36
N ASP A 32 15.42 -5.52 9.40
CA ASP A 32 14.40 -4.99 8.49
C ASP A 32 14.96 -4.92 7.04
N PRO A 33 15.25 -6.08 6.43
CA PRO A 33 15.69 -6.11 5.04
C PRO A 33 14.58 -5.58 4.14
N ALA A 34 14.97 -4.79 3.12
CA ALA A 34 14.03 -4.36 2.10
C ALA A 34 13.33 -5.58 1.47
N PRO A 35 12.00 -5.53 1.25
CA PRO A 35 11.28 -6.61 0.58
C PRO A 35 11.91 -6.92 -0.77
N ALA A 36 12.11 -8.21 -1.07
CA ALA A 36 12.75 -8.65 -2.31
C ALA A 36 12.00 -8.18 -3.57
N ASP A 37 10.70 -7.91 -3.44
CA ASP A 37 9.80 -7.47 -4.50
C ASP A 37 9.54 -5.96 -4.51
N LEU A 38 10.26 -5.18 -3.68
CA LEU A 38 10.05 -3.73 -3.55
C LEU A 38 10.19 -2.98 -4.89
N VAL A 39 11.18 -3.36 -5.70
CA VAL A 39 11.40 -2.74 -7.02
C VAL A 39 10.21 -2.96 -7.94
N ASP A 40 9.69 -4.19 -8.00
CA ASP A 40 8.54 -4.54 -8.83
C ASP A 40 7.27 -3.82 -8.34
N ARG A 41 7.08 -3.74 -7.03
CA ARG A 41 5.96 -2.99 -6.42
C ARG A 41 5.99 -1.52 -6.78
N ILE A 42 7.16 -0.88 -6.71
CA ILE A 42 7.34 0.54 -7.07
C ILE A 42 7.11 0.75 -8.56
N ARG A 43 7.67 -0.11 -9.42
CA ARG A 43 7.47 -0.03 -10.87
C ARG A 43 5.98 -0.09 -11.21
N PHE A 44 5.26 -1.05 -10.66
CA PHE A 44 3.81 -1.20 -10.87
C PHE A 44 3.02 0.03 -10.38
N ALA A 45 3.42 0.60 -9.24
CA ALA A 45 2.78 1.80 -8.69
C ALA A 45 2.99 3.04 -9.58
N VAL A 46 4.20 3.24 -10.10
CA VAL A 46 4.56 4.42 -10.91
C VAL A 46 4.00 4.35 -12.34
N GLU A 47 3.69 3.15 -12.85
CA GLU A 47 2.97 2.98 -14.13
C GLU A 47 1.53 3.54 -14.09
N LEU A 48 1.08 4.09 -12.96
CA LEU A 48 -0.18 4.81 -12.87
C LEU A 48 -0.06 6.16 -13.61
N GLU A 49 -0.74 6.29 -14.75
CA GLU A 49 -0.71 7.50 -15.61
C GLU A 49 -1.58 8.66 -15.10
N ASP A 50 -2.05 8.63 -13.84
CA ASP A 50 -2.97 9.62 -13.30
C ASP A 50 -2.19 10.74 -12.58
N SER A 51 -2.34 11.98 -13.07
CA SER A 51 -1.52 13.14 -12.68
C SER A 51 -1.86 13.74 -11.32
N GLU A 52 -3.07 13.50 -10.79
CA GLU A 52 -3.49 13.95 -9.47
C GLU A 52 -3.98 12.77 -8.63
N VAL A 53 -3.03 12.08 -8.00
CA VAL A 53 -3.32 10.90 -7.16
C VAL A 53 -2.94 11.17 -5.72
N GLU A 54 -3.91 11.05 -4.83
CA GLU A 54 -3.68 10.93 -3.40
C GLU A 54 -3.32 9.47 -3.06
N VAL A 55 -2.14 9.22 -2.48
CA VAL A 55 -1.76 7.88 -2.03
C VAL A 55 -2.17 7.68 -0.58
N VAL A 56 -3.09 6.74 -0.33
CA VAL A 56 -3.53 6.41 1.03
C VAL A 56 -2.54 5.50 1.74
N ARG A 57 -2.55 5.53 3.07
CA ARG A 57 -1.64 4.71 3.87
C ARG A 57 -2.37 3.51 4.44
N VAL A 58 -1.71 2.35 4.45
CA VAL A 58 -2.17 1.17 5.20
C VAL A 58 -2.04 1.49 6.68
N ILE A 59 -3.14 1.36 7.42
CA ILE A 59 -3.15 1.60 8.88
C ILE A 59 -3.36 0.30 9.65
N GLU A 60 -4.08 -0.66 9.09
CA GLU A 60 -4.33 -1.93 9.74
C GLU A 60 -4.28 -3.08 8.74
N HIS A 61 -3.61 -4.15 9.15
CA HIS A 61 -3.56 -5.42 8.45
C HIS A 61 -3.88 -6.55 9.43
N ARG A 62 -5.05 -7.18 9.27
CA ARG A 62 -5.50 -8.26 10.14
C ARG A 62 -5.81 -9.52 9.34
N GLU A 63 -5.03 -10.57 9.60
CA GLU A 63 -5.39 -11.92 9.18
C GLU A 63 -6.47 -12.47 10.11
N VAL A 64 -7.56 -12.95 9.53
CA VAL A 64 -8.67 -13.58 10.26
C VAL A 64 -8.76 -15.02 9.77
N ALA A 65 -8.30 -15.95 10.62
CA ALA A 65 -8.44 -17.37 10.38
C ALA A 65 -9.92 -17.77 10.46
N GLY A 66 -10.47 -18.27 9.35
CA GLY A 66 -11.83 -18.78 9.31
C GLY A 66 -11.99 -20.07 10.13
N VAL A 67 -13.11 -20.22 10.84
CA VAL A 67 -13.45 -21.44 11.61
C VAL A 67 -13.63 -22.67 10.70
N ARG A 68 -13.73 -22.48 9.38
CA ARG A 68 -13.71 -23.53 8.35
C ARG A 68 -12.34 -23.60 7.67
N GLY A 69 -11.32 -24.03 8.42
CA GLY A 69 -10.13 -24.79 8.00
C GLY A 69 -9.22 -24.34 6.85
N ASP A 70 -9.63 -23.48 5.91
CA ASP A 70 -8.85 -23.22 4.68
C ASP A 70 -9.11 -21.83 4.04
N VAL A 71 -10.11 -21.08 4.51
CA VAL A 71 -10.41 -19.74 3.98
C VAL A 71 -9.65 -18.71 4.80
N HIS A 72 -8.49 -18.30 4.27
CA HIS A 72 -7.74 -17.15 4.77
C HIS A 72 -8.46 -15.88 4.33
N SER A 73 -8.96 -15.11 5.30
CA SER A 73 -9.53 -13.80 5.04
C SER A 73 -8.64 -12.71 5.64
N ARG A 74 -8.44 -11.64 4.88
CA ARG A 74 -7.54 -10.54 5.23
C ARG A 74 -8.32 -9.24 5.18
N MET A 75 -8.43 -8.56 6.31
CA MET A 75 -9.01 -7.23 6.40
C MET A 75 -7.89 -6.19 6.32
N ILE A 76 -8.04 -5.22 5.41
CA ILE A 76 -7.05 -4.17 5.19
C ILE A 76 -7.78 -2.83 5.23
N THR A 77 -7.27 -1.92 6.05
CA THR A 77 -7.80 -0.56 6.17
C THR A 77 -6.76 0.43 5.69
N PHE A 78 -7.19 1.30 4.78
CA PHE A 78 -6.45 2.42 4.27
C PHE A 78 -7.17 3.70 4.70
N ALA A 79 -6.44 4.66 5.27
CA ALA A 79 -7.01 5.99 5.49
C ALA A 79 -6.38 7.02 4.57
N GLY A 80 -7.26 7.90 4.10
CA GLY A 80 -6.94 9.03 3.24
C GLY A 80 -7.53 10.32 3.80
N GLY A 81 -7.10 11.45 3.26
CA GLY A 81 -7.76 12.73 3.47
C GLY A 81 -9.09 12.83 2.71
N THR A 82 -9.21 12.19 1.54
CA THR A 82 -10.42 12.27 0.70
C THR A 82 -11.39 11.11 0.92
N VAL A 83 -10.89 9.88 0.95
CA VAL A 83 -11.69 8.66 1.13
C VAL A 83 -10.91 7.67 1.98
N ASP A 84 -11.56 7.17 3.02
CA ASP A 84 -11.11 5.97 3.74
C ASP A 84 -11.62 4.74 3.00
N PHE A 85 -10.74 3.76 2.87
CA PHE A 85 -10.96 2.58 2.06
C PHE A 85 -10.66 1.33 2.89
N MET A 86 -11.64 0.42 2.97
CA MET A 86 -11.47 -0.83 3.70
C MET A 86 -11.86 -2.00 2.79
N VAL A 87 -11.07 -3.08 2.82
CA VAL A 87 -11.36 -4.31 2.08
C VAL A 87 -11.25 -5.54 2.94
N ASN A 88 -12.10 -6.51 2.62
CA ASN A 88 -11.97 -7.88 3.03
C ASN A 88 -11.63 -8.75 1.82
N VAL A 89 -10.45 -9.36 1.84
CA VAL A 89 -9.90 -10.22 0.79
C VAL A 89 -10.10 -11.68 1.20
N GLN A 90 -10.63 -12.50 0.30
CA GLN A 90 -10.89 -13.92 0.54
C GLN A 90 -10.37 -14.76 -0.64
N ALA A 91 -9.50 -15.74 -0.36
CA ALA A 91 -9.06 -16.69 -1.37
C ALA A 91 -10.20 -17.62 -1.81
N ARG A 92 -10.27 -17.96 -3.11
CA ARG A 92 -11.31 -18.83 -3.67
C ARG A 92 -10.86 -20.26 -4.00
N GLY A 93 -9.57 -20.56 -3.83
CA GLY A 93 -8.98 -21.88 -4.12
C GLY A 93 -8.72 -22.16 -5.62
N ASP A 94 -9.19 -21.30 -6.53
CA ASP A 94 -8.98 -21.39 -7.98
C ASP A 94 -7.87 -20.44 -8.50
N GLY A 95 -7.02 -19.93 -7.59
CA GLY A 95 -6.02 -18.91 -7.90
C GLY A 95 -6.58 -17.49 -8.03
N THR A 96 -7.86 -17.28 -7.67
CA THR A 96 -8.47 -15.95 -7.62
C THR A 96 -8.94 -15.57 -6.22
N TYR A 97 -9.17 -14.27 -6.04
CA TYR A 97 -9.65 -13.66 -4.81
C TYR A 97 -11.00 -12.99 -5.02
N ARG A 98 -11.84 -13.09 -3.98
CA ARG A 98 -12.99 -12.21 -3.79
C ARG A 98 -12.56 -11.02 -2.93
N VAL A 99 -12.93 -9.83 -3.35
CA VAL A 99 -12.75 -8.61 -2.56
C VAL A 99 -14.11 -7.97 -2.32
N ASP A 100 -14.43 -7.78 -1.06
CA ASP A 100 -15.57 -6.98 -0.60
C ASP A 100 -15.02 -5.70 0.01
N GLY A 101 -15.51 -4.54 -0.44
CA GLY A 101 -14.95 -3.24 -0.07
C GLY A 101 -15.98 -2.23 0.41
N TRP A 102 -15.51 -1.29 1.23
CA TRP A 102 -16.27 -0.18 1.79
C TRP A 102 -15.48 1.12 1.63
N LEU A 103 -16.20 2.18 1.27
CA LEU A 103 -15.67 3.53 1.10
C LEU A 103 -16.39 4.48 2.06
N SER A 104 -15.62 5.37 2.69
CA SER A 104 -16.14 6.45 3.51
C SER A 104 -15.51 7.78 3.07
N PRO A 105 -16.29 8.83 2.77
CA PRO A 105 -17.75 8.90 2.87
C PRO A 105 -18.47 8.00 1.84
N PRO A 106 -19.70 7.53 2.14
CA PRO A 106 -20.45 6.64 1.25
C PRO A 106 -20.98 7.40 0.03
N ALA A 107 -20.68 6.86 -1.15
CA ALA A 107 -21.17 7.35 -2.44
C ALA A 107 -20.83 6.33 -3.54
N PRO A 108 -21.49 6.41 -4.72
CA PRO A 108 -21.15 5.58 -5.86
C PRO A 108 -19.88 6.07 -6.55
N HIS A 109 -18.75 5.86 -5.88
CA HIS A 109 -17.40 6.11 -6.40
C HIS A 109 -17.01 5.00 -7.37
N GLU A 110 -16.34 5.37 -8.46
CA GLU A 110 -15.75 4.36 -9.36
C GLU A 110 -14.53 3.73 -8.67
N VAL A 111 -14.41 2.42 -8.81
CA VAL A 111 -13.31 1.63 -8.25
C VAL A 111 -12.67 0.84 -9.37
N GLU A 112 -11.38 1.05 -9.58
CA GLU A 112 -10.54 0.27 -10.47
C GLU A 112 -9.53 -0.53 -9.66
N VAL A 113 -9.36 -1.80 -10.00
CA VAL A 113 -8.29 -2.65 -9.50
C VAL A 113 -7.32 -2.90 -10.63
N ARG A 114 -6.15 -2.30 -10.54
CA ARG A 114 -5.05 -2.55 -11.47
C ARG A 114 -4.45 -3.90 -11.13
N THR A 115 -4.24 -4.72 -12.15
CA THR A 115 -3.51 -6.00 -12.08
C THR A 115 -2.57 -6.10 -13.28
N PRO A 116 -1.52 -6.95 -13.23
CA PRO A 116 -0.67 -7.23 -14.39
C PRO A 116 -1.44 -7.75 -15.62
N ALA A 117 -2.59 -8.42 -15.41
CA ALA A 117 -3.44 -8.92 -16.48
C ALA A 117 -4.36 -7.86 -17.10
N GLY A 118 -4.39 -6.65 -16.51
CA GLY A 118 -5.25 -5.54 -16.92
C GLY A 118 -6.17 -5.05 -15.79
N PRO A 119 -6.79 -3.87 -15.96
CA PRO A 119 -7.66 -3.28 -14.95
C PRO A 119 -9.02 -3.98 -14.88
N LEU A 120 -9.52 -4.17 -13.66
CA LEU A 120 -10.89 -4.56 -13.38
C LEU A 120 -11.64 -3.35 -12.83
N ARG A 121 -12.87 -3.10 -13.29
CA ARG A 121 -13.66 -1.92 -12.89
C ARG A 121 -14.96 -2.32 -12.24
N THR A 122 -15.37 -1.56 -11.23
CA THR A 122 -16.67 -1.63 -10.58
C THR A 122 -17.05 -0.25 -10.04
N SER A 123 -18.24 -0.13 -9.46
CA SER A 123 -18.66 1.06 -8.72
C SER A 123 -19.14 0.64 -7.34
N ALA A 124 -18.88 1.48 -6.35
CA ALA A 124 -19.61 1.39 -5.10
C ALA A 124 -21.09 1.72 -5.31
N ASN A 125 -21.93 1.22 -4.42
CA ASN A 125 -23.33 1.60 -4.31
C ASN A 125 -23.50 2.90 -3.48
N GLU A 126 -24.74 3.29 -3.21
CA GLU A 126 -25.06 4.49 -2.41
C GLU A 126 -24.48 4.43 -0.99
N ASP A 127 -24.33 3.22 -0.42
CA ASP A 127 -23.74 2.99 0.89
C ASP A 127 -22.20 2.89 0.86
N GLY A 128 -21.56 3.18 -0.27
CA GLY A 128 -20.11 3.09 -0.43
C GLY A 128 -19.57 1.65 -0.52
N ARG A 129 -20.42 0.64 -0.73
CA ARG A 129 -20.04 -0.78 -0.79
C ARG A 129 -19.82 -1.25 -2.21
N PHE A 130 -18.81 -2.08 -2.43
CA PHE A 130 -18.58 -2.75 -3.70
C PHE A 130 -18.08 -4.19 -3.49
N ALA A 131 -18.17 -5.01 -4.54
CA ALA A 131 -17.61 -6.34 -4.54
C ALA A 131 -17.02 -6.71 -5.90
N LEU A 132 -15.92 -7.45 -5.89
CA LEU A 132 -15.25 -8.03 -7.05
C LEU A 132 -15.03 -9.52 -6.80
N GLY A 133 -15.52 -10.35 -7.71
CA GLY A 133 -15.63 -11.80 -7.44
C GLY A 133 -14.43 -12.66 -7.85
N ARG A 134 -13.59 -12.18 -8.79
CA ARG A 134 -12.48 -12.96 -9.37
C ARG A 134 -11.34 -12.01 -9.73
N ILE A 135 -10.53 -11.66 -8.75
CA ILE A 135 -9.29 -10.91 -8.97
C ILE A 135 -8.14 -11.93 -9.06
N PRO A 136 -7.32 -11.92 -10.11
CA PRO A 136 -6.13 -12.76 -10.18
C PRO A 136 -5.19 -12.53 -8.99
N SER A 137 -4.46 -13.57 -8.59
CA SER A 137 -3.37 -13.43 -7.61
C SER A 137 -2.23 -12.57 -8.14
N GLY A 138 -1.40 -12.04 -7.23
CA GLY A 138 -0.25 -11.20 -7.56
C GLY A 138 -0.44 -9.74 -7.16
N PHE A 139 0.33 -8.84 -7.79
CA PHE A 139 0.29 -7.42 -7.45
C PHE A 139 -1.03 -6.78 -7.85
N VAL A 140 -1.62 -6.04 -6.92
CA VAL A 140 -2.80 -5.24 -7.15
C VAL A 140 -2.64 -3.85 -6.57
N GLN A 141 -3.32 -2.90 -7.18
CA GLN A 141 -3.46 -1.55 -6.68
C GLN A 141 -4.90 -1.10 -6.90
N PHE A 142 -5.53 -0.56 -5.87
CA PHE A 142 -6.87 0.00 -5.96
C PHE A 142 -6.77 1.48 -6.27
N VAL A 143 -7.54 1.93 -7.26
CA VAL A 143 -7.69 3.33 -7.65
C VAL A 143 -9.17 3.68 -7.54
N ILE A 144 -9.48 4.55 -6.60
CA ILE A 144 -10.82 5.08 -6.35
C ILE A 144 -10.90 6.44 -7.02
N ARG A 145 -11.97 6.69 -7.79
CA ARG A 145 -12.28 8.01 -8.34
C ARG A 145 -13.48 8.59 -7.59
N PRO A 146 -13.26 9.47 -6.60
CA PRO A 146 -14.33 10.07 -5.83
C PRO A 146 -15.25 10.87 -6.74
N ARG A 147 -16.55 10.65 -6.60
CA ARG A 147 -17.57 11.32 -7.42
C ARG A 147 -17.52 12.83 -7.18
N GLY A 148 -17.47 13.60 -8.26
CA GLY A 148 -17.41 15.06 -8.19
C GLY A 148 -16.03 15.64 -7.86
N ARG A 149 -14.97 14.81 -7.87
CA ARG A 149 -13.58 15.26 -7.77
C ARG A 149 -12.80 14.89 -9.02
N THR A 150 -11.74 15.64 -9.28
CA THR A 150 -10.80 15.37 -10.38
C THR A 150 -9.67 14.44 -9.96
N SER A 151 -9.25 14.52 -8.70
CA SER A 151 -8.15 13.72 -8.15
C SER A 151 -8.59 12.30 -7.77
N ALA A 152 -7.83 11.31 -8.19
CA ALA A 152 -8.01 9.93 -7.77
C ALA A 152 -7.33 9.64 -6.42
N VAL A 153 -7.76 8.56 -5.77
CA VAL A 153 -7.17 8.04 -4.54
C VAL A 153 -6.63 6.65 -4.84
N SER A 154 -5.35 6.42 -4.61
CA SER A 154 -4.71 5.13 -4.88
C SER A 154 -4.15 4.50 -3.61
N THR A 155 -4.29 3.18 -3.48
CA THR A 155 -3.55 2.43 -2.47
C THR A 155 -2.09 2.25 -2.88
N PRO A 156 -1.20 1.90 -1.93
CA PRO A 156 0.07 1.28 -2.24
C PRO A 156 -0.17 -0.06 -2.95
N THR A 157 0.82 -0.52 -3.73
CA THR A 157 0.82 -1.87 -4.31
C THR A 157 0.84 -2.92 -3.20
N MET A 158 -0.04 -3.90 -3.28
CA MET A 158 -0.08 -5.05 -2.37
C MET A 158 -0.18 -6.35 -3.17
N THR A 159 0.02 -7.48 -2.51
CA THR A 159 -0.13 -8.81 -3.11
C THR A 159 -1.42 -9.45 -2.62
N LEU A 160 -2.18 -10.04 -3.54
CA LEU A 160 -3.26 -11.00 -3.24
C LEU A 160 -2.71 -12.41 -3.38
#